data_AF-A0A7V2S7W4-F1
#
_entry.id   AF-A0A7V2S7W4-F1
#
_cell.length_a   1.000
_cell.length_b   1.000
_cell.length_c   1.000
_cell.angle_alpha   90.00
_cell.angle_beta   90.00
_cell.angle_gamma   90.00
#
_symmetry.space_group_name_H-M   'P 1'
#
loop_
_entity.id
_entity.type
_entity.pdbx_description
1 polymer ?
#
loop_
_entity_poly.entity_id
_entity_poly.type
_entity_poly.pdbx_seq_one_letter_code
_entity_poly.pdbx_strand_id
1 'polypeptide(L)'
;NVISIIGIILLIGIVMKNAIMMIDFALDAQRQQNMPAREAIFQACLLRFRPILMTTMAALLAALPLMFSWGVGAELRHPLGVTLVGGLIVSQLLTLFTTPVIYLAFEKLVNSEHRLVEMESNEIESRQMDQD
;
A
#
# COMPACT_ATOMS: atom_id res chain seq x y z
N ASN A 1 4.37 20.48 -19.02
CA ASN A 1 5.35 19.88 -19.95
C ASN A 1 5.02 18.39 -20.09
N VAL A 2 4.92 17.85 -21.31
CA VAL A 2 4.61 16.42 -21.58
C VAL A 2 5.56 15.49 -20.85
N ILE A 3 6.81 15.93 -20.71
CA ILE A 3 7.88 15.21 -20.03
C ILE A 3 7.58 14.97 -18.55
N SER A 4 6.98 15.94 -17.84
CA SER A 4 6.54 15.73 -16.45
C SER A 4 5.42 14.69 -16.34
N ILE A 5 4.54 14.61 -17.35
CA ILE A 5 3.45 13.61 -17.38
C ILE A 5 4.03 12.20 -17.53
N ILE A 6 5.06 12.03 -18.36
CA ILE A 6 5.78 10.75 -18.48
C ILE A 6 6.38 10.35 -17.13
N GLY A 7 6.95 11.31 -16.40
CA GLY A 7 7.41 11.11 -15.03
C GLY A 7 6.31 10.55 -14.12
N ILE A 8 5.13 11.17 -14.12
CA ILE A 8 3.98 10.72 -13.31
C ILE A 8 3.52 9.31 -13.69
N ILE A 9 3.43 8.98 -14.99
CA ILE A 9 3.04 7.63 -15.43
C ILE A 9 4.03 6.58 -14.93
N LEU A 10 5.33 6.88 -14.99
CA LEU A 10 6.38 5.98 -14.52
C LEU A 10 6.32 5.79 -13.00
N LEU A 11 6.01 6.86 -12.26
CA LEU A 11 5.82 6.80 -10.80
C LEU A 11 4.67 5.86 -10.41
N ILE A 12 3.54 5.92 -11.13
CA ILE A 12 2.38 5.06 -10.85
C ILE A 12 2.79 3.58 -10.87
N GLY A 13 3.61 3.16 -11.82
CA GLY A 13 4.09 1.77 -11.90
C GLY A 13 4.95 1.35 -10.71
N ILE A 14 5.87 2.22 -10.27
CA ILE A 14 6.75 1.95 -9.12
C ILE A 14 5.93 1.84 -7.82
N VAL A 15 4.98 2.77 -7.64
CA VAL A 15 4.10 2.84 -6.47
C VAL A 15 3.18 1.61 -6.43
N MET A 16 2.49 1.33 -7.53
CA MET A 16 1.49 0.26 -7.62
C MET A 16 2.11 -1.12 -7.43
N LYS A 17 3.32 -1.36 -7.96
CA LYS A 17 4.06 -2.61 -7.72
C LYS A 17 4.27 -2.84 -6.22
N ASN A 18 4.68 -1.81 -5.47
CA ASN A 18 4.92 -1.93 -4.04
C ASN A 18 3.62 -2.15 -3.24
N ALA A 19 2.51 -1.54 -3.67
CA ALA A 19 1.18 -1.71 -3.07
C ALA A 19 0.60 -3.11 -3.30
N ILE A 20 0.62 -3.60 -4.55
CA ILE A 20 0.11 -4.94 -4.91
C ILE A 20 0.83 -6.00 -4.10
N MET A 21 2.17 -5.93 -4.08
CA MET A 21 2.96 -6.80 -3.24
C MET A 21 2.45 -6.74 -1.78
N MET A 22 2.24 -5.55 -1.19
CA MET A 22 1.78 -5.37 0.20
C MET A 22 0.54 -6.20 0.53
N ILE A 23 -0.46 -6.05 -0.34
CA ILE A 23 -1.74 -6.71 -0.22
C ILE A 23 -1.57 -8.22 -0.41
N ASP A 24 -0.79 -8.66 -1.39
CA ASP A 24 -0.55 -10.08 -1.65
C ASP A 24 0.03 -10.78 -0.43
N PHE A 25 1.02 -10.18 0.25
CA PHE A 25 1.59 -10.78 1.47
C PHE A 25 0.62 -10.78 2.66
N ALA A 26 -0.18 -9.72 2.79
CA ALA A 26 -1.19 -9.66 3.86
C ALA A 26 -2.28 -10.73 3.64
N LEU A 27 -2.74 -10.92 2.40
CA LEU A 27 -3.67 -11.98 2.02
C LEU A 27 -3.06 -13.37 2.25
N ASP A 28 -1.78 -13.53 1.88
CA ASP A 28 -1.08 -14.80 2.03
C ASP A 28 -0.91 -15.19 3.50
N ALA A 29 -0.54 -14.22 4.35
CA ALA A 29 -0.44 -14.42 5.80
C ALA A 29 -1.80 -14.74 6.45
N GLN A 30 -2.90 -14.10 6.01
CA GLN A 30 -4.23 -14.47 6.48
C GLN A 30 -4.63 -15.89 6.08
N ARG A 31 -4.44 -16.26 4.81
CA ARG A 31 -4.91 -17.53 4.26
C ARG A 31 -4.07 -18.72 4.69
N GLN A 32 -2.75 -18.59 4.71
CA GLN A 32 -1.85 -19.69 5.03
C GLN A 32 -1.59 -19.82 6.53
N GLN A 33 -1.58 -18.70 7.27
CA GLN A 33 -1.15 -18.68 8.68
C GLN A 33 -2.31 -18.45 9.66
N ASN A 34 -3.56 -18.34 9.18
CA ASN A 34 -4.76 -17.99 9.98
C ASN A 34 -4.54 -16.78 10.91
N MET A 35 -3.64 -15.86 10.52
CA MET A 35 -3.32 -14.69 11.33
C MET A 35 -4.47 -13.67 11.27
N PRO A 36 -4.78 -12.99 12.39
CA PRO A 36 -5.73 -11.88 12.36
C PRO A 36 -5.23 -10.80 11.41
N ALA A 37 -6.11 -10.18 10.63
CA ALA A 37 -5.70 -9.31 9.52
C ALA A 37 -4.85 -8.13 9.99
N ARG A 38 -5.10 -7.65 11.21
CA ARG A 38 -4.30 -6.63 11.87
C ARG A 38 -2.82 -7.02 12.04
N GLU A 39 -2.52 -8.25 12.40
CA GLU A 39 -1.13 -8.73 12.53
C GLU A 39 -0.51 -9.01 11.15
N ALA A 40 -1.28 -9.62 10.26
CA ALA A 40 -0.85 -9.91 8.88
C ALA A 40 -0.38 -8.64 8.15
N ILE A 41 -1.16 -7.56 8.22
CA ILE A 41 -0.79 -6.32 7.53
C ILE A 41 0.35 -5.57 8.22
N PHE A 42 0.45 -5.65 9.55
CA PHE A 42 1.56 -5.05 10.28
C PHE A 42 2.89 -5.71 9.89
N GLN A 43 2.90 -7.04 9.83
CA GLN A 43 4.06 -7.80 9.39
C GLN A 43 4.37 -7.54 7.91
N ALA A 44 3.34 -7.45 7.05
CA ALA A 44 3.48 -7.06 5.64
C ALA A 44 4.14 -5.69 5.46
N CYS A 45 3.78 -4.72 6.31
CA CYS A 45 4.34 -3.37 6.29
C CYS A 45 5.83 -3.39 6.67
N LEU A 46 6.21 -4.12 7.72
CA LEU A 46 7.61 -4.23 8.16
C LEU A 46 8.51 -4.89 7.12
N LEU A 47 8.04 -5.98 6.52
CA LEU A 47 8.77 -6.70 5.47
C LEU A 47 8.99 -5.84 4.22
N ARG A 48 8.09 -4.90 3.94
CA ARG A 48 8.18 -4.00 2.78
C ARG A 48 8.86 -2.68 3.02
N PHE A 49 8.96 -2.24 4.27
CA PHE A 49 9.69 -1.03 4.61
C PHE A 49 11.12 -1.07 4.06
N ARG A 50 11.80 -2.22 4.15
CA ARG A 50 13.15 -2.43 3.61
C ARG A 50 13.20 -2.27 2.07
N PRO A 51 12.39 -2.98 1.26
CA PRO A 51 12.24 -2.74 -0.18
C PRO A 51 11.81 -1.33 -0.61
N ILE A 52 10.88 -0.69 0.11
CA ILE A 52 10.40 0.67 -0.22
C ILE A 52 11.53 1.66 -0.07
N LEU A 53 12.29 1.59 1.03
CA LEU A 53 13.50 2.40 1.19
C LEU A 53 14.54 2.08 0.12
N MET A 54 14.78 0.81 -0.20
CA MET A 54 15.74 0.42 -1.23
C MET A 54 15.41 1.04 -2.60
N THR A 55 14.15 0.94 -3.04
CA THR A 55 13.72 1.51 -4.32
C THR A 55 13.75 3.04 -4.33
N THR A 56 13.33 3.68 -3.23
CA THR A 56 13.35 5.13 -3.10
C THR A 56 14.78 5.66 -3.10
N MET A 57 15.70 5.01 -2.38
CA MET A 57 17.12 5.37 -2.38
C MET A 57 17.76 5.19 -3.76
N ALA A 58 17.50 4.07 -4.44
CA ALA A 58 18.02 3.85 -5.79
C ALA A 58 17.53 4.91 -6.78
N ALA A 59 16.24 5.25 -6.72
CA ALA A 59 15.66 6.25 -7.59
C ALA A 59 16.12 7.68 -7.26
N LEU A 60 16.31 8.01 -5.98
CA LEU A 60 16.89 9.28 -5.55
C LEU A 60 18.32 9.42 -6.07
N LEU A 61 19.16 8.38 -5.92
CA LEU A 61 20.52 8.37 -6.42
C LEU A 61 20.59 8.44 -7.95
N ALA A 62 19.62 7.84 -8.66
CA ALA A 62 19.52 7.94 -10.12
C ALA A 62 19.04 9.33 -10.58
N ALA A 63 18.11 9.94 -9.85
CA ALA A 63 17.51 11.23 -10.21
C ALA A 63 18.35 12.44 -9.78
N LEU A 64 19.17 12.33 -8.73
CA LEU A 64 20.09 13.38 -8.28
C LEU A 64 21.01 13.90 -9.41
N PRO A 65 21.77 13.05 -10.13
CA PRO A 65 22.66 13.51 -11.19
C PRO A 65 21.87 14.03 -12.41
N LEU A 66 20.66 13.53 -12.65
CA LEU A 66 19.78 14.04 -13.70
C LEU A 66 19.28 15.47 -13.37
N MET A 67 19.06 15.77 -12.10
CA MET A 67 18.63 17.08 -11.62
C MET A 67 19.79 18.09 -11.62
N PHE A 68 21.00 17.66 -11.28
CA PHE A 68 22.23 18.49 -11.30
C PHE A 68 22.96 18.50 -12.65
N SER A 69 22.40 17.91 -13.70
CA SER A 69 23.00 17.90 -15.05
C SER A 69 22.84 19.26 -15.73
N TRP A 70 23.91 20.05 -15.80
CA TRP A 70 23.95 21.33 -16.52
C TRP A 70 24.57 21.09 -17.90
N GLY A 71 23.75 21.08 -18.96
CA GLY A 71 24.20 20.78 -20.32
C GLY A 71 23.06 20.67 -21.35
N VAL A 72 23.40 20.38 -22.60
CA VAL A 72 22.43 20.28 -23.71
C VAL A 72 21.43 19.13 -23.44
N GLY A 73 20.12 19.44 -23.46
CA GLY A 73 19.04 18.52 -23.07
C GLY A 73 18.67 18.55 -21.57
N ALA A 74 19.23 19.46 -20.77
CA ALA A 74 18.84 19.67 -19.36
C ALA A 74 17.37 20.08 -19.20
N GLU A 75 16.81 20.78 -20.20
CA GLU A 75 15.39 21.15 -20.27
C GLU A 75 14.43 19.94 -20.25
N LEU A 76 14.92 18.76 -20.66
CA LEU A 76 14.17 17.50 -20.62
C LEU A 76 14.47 16.71 -19.33
N ARG A 77 15.73 16.67 -18.88
CA ARG A 77 16.16 15.84 -17.74
C ARG A 77 15.76 16.44 -16.39
N HIS A 78 15.84 17.77 -16.26
CA HIS A 78 15.52 18.48 -15.03
C HIS A 78 14.06 18.28 -14.59
N PRO A 79 13.03 18.51 -15.44
CA PRO A 79 11.65 18.28 -15.04
C PRO A 79 11.33 16.80 -14.76
N LEU A 80 12.01 15.85 -15.42
CA LEU A 80 11.88 14.41 -15.08
C LEU A 80 12.44 14.12 -13.70
N GLY A 81 13.68 14.56 -13.42
CA GLY A 81 14.33 14.33 -12.13
C GLY A 81 13.53 14.88 -10.96
N VAL A 82 13.07 16.14 -11.06
CA VAL A 82 12.26 16.78 -10.01
C VAL A 82 10.94 16.04 -9.78
N THR A 83 10.25 15.67 -10.86
CA THR A 83 8.97 14.93 -10.75
C THR A 83 9.21 13.57 -10.10
N LEU A 84 10.29 12.87 -10.46
CA LEU A 84 10.60 11.55 -9.95
C LEU A 84 10.96 11.57 -8.46
N VAL A 85 11.81 12.52 -8.04
CA VAL A 85 12.21 12.68 -6.64
C VAL A 85 11.03 13.08 -5.76
N GLY A 86 10.33 14.16 -6.10
CA GLY A 86 9.21 14.65 -5.30
C GLY A 86 8.03 13.69 -5.31
N GLY A 87 7.72 13.16 -6.49
CA GLY A 87 6.61 12.22 -6.69
C GLY A 87 6.85 10.89 -6.00
N LEU A 88 8.05 10.30 -6.05
CA LEU A 88 8.32 9.05 -5.33
C LEU A 88 8.15 9.23 -3.83
N ILE A 89 8.76 10.26 -3.23
CA ILE A 89 8.71 10.45 -1.78
C ILE A 89 7.24 10.61 -1.32
N VAL A 90 6.50 11.51 -1.97
CA VAL A 90 5.11 11.80 -1.58
C VAL A 90 4.22 10.59 -1.86
N SER A 91 4.29 9.99 -3.06
CA SER A 91 3.43 8.87 -3.42
C SER A 91 3.71 7.62 -2.57
N GLN A 92 4.97 7.28 -2.28
CA GLN A 92 5.27 6.11 -1.44
C GLN A 92 4.81 6.31 0.00
N LEU A 93 4.97 7.51 0.56
CA LEU A 93 4.44 7.81 1.88
C LEU A 93 2.91 7.71 1.90
N LEU A 94 2.24 8.32 0.92
CA LEU A 94 0.79 8.28 0.83
C LEU A 94 0.29 6.83 0.71
N THR A 95 0.92 6.02 -0.16
CA THR A 95 0.56 4.63 -0.38
C THR A 95 0.82 3.77 0.84
N LEU A 96 1.99 3.87 1.49
CA LEU A 96 2.32 3.09 2.67
C LEU A 96 1.40 3.39 3.85
N PHE A 97 0.85 4.61 3.96
CA PHE A 97 -0.18 4.94 4.95
C PHE A 97 -1.59 4.54 4.51
N THR A 98 -1.92 4.72 3.24
CA THR A 98 -3.28 4.47 2.73
C THR A 98 -3.59 2.98 2.67
N THR A 99 -2.65 2.14 2.24
CA THR A 99 -2.84 0.69 2.13
C THR A 99 -3.24 0.02 3.46
N PRO A 100 -2.54 0.22 4.60
CA PRO A 100 -2.94 -0.37 5.87
C PRO A 100 -4.26 0.18 6.38
N VAL A 101 -4.54 1.48 6.18
CA VAL A 101 -5.81 2.10 6.61
C VAL A 101 -7.00 1.54 5.84
N ILE A 102 -6.90 1.44 4.50
CA ILE A 102 -7.97 0.89 3.67
C ILE A 102 -8.22 -0.57 4.01
N TYR A 103 -7.17 -1.36 4.17
CA TYR A 103 -7.31 -2.77 4.49
C TYR A 103 -7.96 -2.99 5.86
N LEU A 104 -7.56 -2.24 6.90
CA LEU A 104 -8.19 -2.32 8.22
C LEU A 104 -9.64 -1.81 8.19
N ALA A 105 -9.95 -0.80 7.37
CA ALA A 105 -11.30 -0.32 7.16
C ALA A 105 -12.18 -1.40 6.48
N PHE A 106 -11.64 -2.11 5.48
CA PHE A 106 -12.30 -3.23 4.84
C PHE A 106 -12.53 -4.40 5.80
N GLU A 107 -11.53 -4.76 6.60
CA GLU A 107 -11.67 -5.80 7.63
C GLU A 107 -12.76 -5.43 8.64
N LYS A 108 -12.82 -4.18 9.10
CA LYS A 108 -13.90 -3.72 10.00
C LYS A 108 -15.27 -3.82 9.37
N LEU A 109 -15.40 -3.51 8.07
CA LEU A 109 -16.65 -3.63 7.34
C LEU A 109 -17.10 -5.10 7.27
N VAL A 110 -16.17 -5.99 6.92
CA VAL A 110 -16.41 -7.44 6.83
C VAL A 110 -16.75 -8.06 8.20
N ASN A 111 -16.03 -7.70 9.26
CA ASN A 111 -16.31 -8.21 10.60
C ASN A 111 -17.60 -7.64 11.23
N SER A 112 -18.10 -6.51 10.75
CA SER A 112 -19.37 -5.94 11.24
C SER A 112 -20.57 -6.78 10.76
N GLU A 113 -20.49 -7.40 9.58
CA GLU A 113 -21.53 -8.33 9.12
C GLU A 113 -21.52 -9.65 9.90
N HIS A 114 -20.34 -10.18 10.22
CA HIS A 114 -20.23 -11.44 10.97
C HIS A 114 -20.78 -11.34 12.40
N ARG A 115 -20.66 -10.18 13.05
CA ARG A 115 -21.20 -9.96 14.40
C ARG A 115 -22.73 -9.89 14.46
N LEU A 116 -23.38 -9.50 13.36
CA LEU A 116 -24.85 -9.47 13.27
C LEU A 116 -25.41 -10.87 13.03
N VAL A 117 -24.71 -11.68 12.24
CA VAL A 117 -25.08 -13.09 11.99
C VAL A 117 -24.90 -13.96 13.24
N GLU A 118 -23.84 -13.73 14.01
CA GLU A 118 -23.58 -14.48 15.26
C GLU A 118 -24.56 -14.09 16.39
N MET A 119 -25.09 -12.85 16.37
CA MET A 119 -26.17 -12.42 17.27
C MET A 119 -27.50 -13.09 16.91
N GLU A 120 -27.87 -13.19 15.64
CA GLU A 120 -29.07 -13.92 15.20
C GLU A 120 -29.01 -15.41 15.58
N SER A 121 -27.84 -16.05 15.40
CA SER A 121 -27.68 -17.48 15.69
C SER A 121 -27.79 -17.79 17.21
N ASN A 122 -27.23 -16.93 18.07
CA ASN A 122 -27.34 -17.07 19.53
C ASN A 122 -28.76 -16.77 20.05
N GLU A 123 -29.47 -15.84 19.41
CA GLU A 123 -30.84 -15.49 19.81
C GLU A 123 -31.84 -16.61 19.46
N ILE A 124 -31.63 -17.32 18.35
CA ILE A 124 -32.42 -18.51 17.97
C ILE A 124 -32.17 -19.68 18.93
N GLU A 125 -30.92 -19.91 19.33
CA GLU A 125 -30.54 -21.00 20.25
C GLU A 125 -31.06 -20.77 21.68
N SER A 126 -31.06 -19.51 22.14
CA SER A 126 -31.65 -19.15 23.44
C SER A 126 -33.17 -19.35 23.51
N ARG A 127 -33.89 -19.23 22.38
CA ARG A 127 -35.33 -19.47 22.32
C ARG A 127 -35.71 -20.95 22.29
N GLN A 128 -34.82 -21.82 21.83
CA GLN A 128 -35.05 -23.27 21.86
C GLN A 128 -34.82 -23.87 23.25
N MET A 129 -33.97 -23.25 24.07
CA MET A 129 -33.62 -23.73 25.41
C MET A 129 -34.67 -23.42 26.50
N ASP A 130 -35.58 -22.48 26.23
CA ASP A 130 -36.74 -22.15 27.10
C ASP A 130 -37.95 -23.07 26.87
N GLN A 131 -37.90 -23.96 25.87
CA GLN A 131 -39.05 -24.76 25.42
C GLN A 131 -38.97 -26.27 25.78
N ASP A 132 -37.89 -26.71 26.43
CA ASP A 132 -37.65 -28.07 26.97
C ASP A 132 -37.65 -28.08 28.51
#